data_AF-A0A7J7P6D1-F1
#
_entry.id   AF-A0A7J7P6D1-F1
#
_cell.length_a   1.000
_cell.length_b   1.000
_cell.length_c   1.000
_cell.angle_alpha   90.00
_cell.angle_beta   90.00
_cell.angle_gamma   90.00
#
_symmetry.space_group_name_H-M   'P 1'
#
loop_
_entity.id
_entity.type
_entity.pdbx_description
1 polymer ?
#
loop_
_entity_poly.entity_id
_entity_poly.type
_entity_poly.pdbx_seq_one_letter_code
_entity_poly.pdbx_strand_id
1 'polypeptide(L)'
;MRTFASSMISNSAFDLIMFKLCKLCSVEFVQKGIPYINTYDGRTICYPDPQLRAINTIKLDIEFNKIIDFIKFYVGNVVMLTGGRNRGRVGVIKSREG
;
A
#
# COMPACT_ATOMS: atom_id res chain seq x y z
N MET A 1 12.07 -1.86 10.24
CA MET A 1 10.88 -1.08 10.65
C MET A 1 9.75 -1.38 9.65
N ARG A 2 8.56 -1.81 10.09
CA ARG A 2 7.41 -2.03 9.18
C ARG A 2 6.54 -0.77 9.20
N THR A 3 6.64 0.03 8.14
CA THR A 3 5.88 1.28 7.91
C THR A 3 4.78 1.04 6.88
N PHE A 4 3.64 1.71 7.04
CA PHE A 4 2.55 1.78 6.08
C PHE A 4 2.28 3.25 5.78
N ALA A 5 2.00 3.64 4.53
CA ALA A 5 1.51 4.98 4.25
C ALA A 5 0.19 5.20 5.01
N SER A 6 0.10 6.30 5.76
CA SER A 6 -1.14 6.70 6.41
C SER A 6 -1.84 7.65 5.44
N SER A 7 -2.90 7.19 4.76
CA SER A 7 -3.78 8.11 4.05
C SER A 7 -4.55 8.93 5.08
N MET A 8 -4.56 10.25 4.91
CA MET A 8 -5.62 11.08 5.49
C MET A 8 -6.98 10.50 5.06
N ILE A 9 -7.86 10.30 6.04
CA ILE A 9 -9.27 9.99 5.81
C ILE A 9 -9.87 11.24 5.17
N SER A 10 -10.18 11.21 3.87
CA SER A 10 -10.98 12.26 3.25
C SER A 10 -12.42 12.10 3.73
N ASN A 11 -12.79 12.88 4.75
CA ASN A 11 -14.18 13.06 5.16
C ASN A 11 -14.89 13.96 4.12
N SER A 12 -15.13 13.45 2.92
CA SER A 12 -16.06 14.05 1.97
C SER A 12 -17.25 13.12 1.84
N ALA A 13 -18.42 13.60 2.24
CA ALA A 13 -19.70 12.87 2.35
C ALA A 13 -20.26 12.33 1.01
N PHE A 14 -19.42 12.18 -0.03
CA PHE A 14 -19.78 11.70 -1.37
C PHE A 14 -18.97 10.47 -1.83
N ASP A 15 -17.95 10.02 -1.10
CA ASP A 15 -17.26 8.77 -1.42
C ASP A 15 -18.05 7.58 -0.83
N LEU A 16 -19.04 7.08 -1.58
CA LEU A 16 -19.78 5.84 -1.25
C LEU A 16 -18.91 4.57 -1.38
N ILE A 17 -17.67 4.69 -1.84
CA ILE A 17 -16.78 3.56 -2.14
C ILE A 17 -16.00 3.17 -0.89
N MET A 18 -16.30 1.99 -0.35
CA MET A 18 -15.53 1.39 0.74
C MET A 18 -14.15 0.95 0.23
N PHE A 19 -13.09 1.63 0.69
CA PHE A 19 -11.71 1.32 0.30
C PHE A 19 -10.87 0.84 1.48
N LYS A 20 -9.78 0.12 1.17
CA LYS A 20 -8.77 -0.32 2.12
C LYS A 20 -7.37 0.00 1.61
N LEU A 21 -6.53 0.55 2.47
CA LEU A 21 -5.10 0.61 2.20
C LEU A 21 -4.44 -0.74 2.46
N CYS A 22 -3.73 -1.26 1.45
CA CYS A 22 -2.99 -2.51 1.56
C CYS A 22 -1.53 -2.25 1.18
N LYS A 23 -0.59 -2.65 2.03
CA LYS A 23 0.84 -2.61 1.67
C LYS A 23 1.21 -3.83 0.88
N LEU A 24 2.07 -3.64 -0.11
CA LEU A 24 2.61 -4.74 -0.90
C LEU A 24 3.64 -5.54 -0.08
N CYS A 25 3.74 -6.82 -0.40
CA CYS A 25 4.70 -7.76 0.16
C CYS A 25 5.77 -8.06 -0.90
N SER A 26 5.33 -8.39 -2.11
CA SER A 26 6.20 -8.69 -3.24
C SER A 26 5.55 -8.32 -4.57
N VAL A 27 6.39 -8.18 -5.60
CA VAL A 27 6.01 -8.03 -7.00
C VAL A 27 6.75 -9.14 -7.74
N GLU A 28 6.02 -10.08 -8.32
CA GLU A 28 6.54 -11.35 -8.82
C GLU A 28 5.86 -11.72 -10.15
N PHE A 29 6.30 -12.82 -10.76
CA PHE A 29 5.71 -13.37 -11.98
C PHE A 29 5.27 -14.81 -11.74
N VAL A 30 4.05 -15.16 -12.14
CA VAL A 30 3.59 -16.56 -12.13
C VAL A 30 4.19 -17.28 -13.34
N GLN A 31 3.96 -18.60 -13.41
CA GLN A 31 4.14 -19.37 -14.64
C GLN A 31 3.48 -18.66 -15.83
N LYS A 32 4.12 -18.72 -17.00
CA LYS A 32 3.75 -17.98 -18.23
C LYS A 32 3.99 -16.46 -18.17
N GLY A 33 4.76 -15.96 -17.20
CA GLY A 33 5.25 -14.57 -17.20
C GLY A 33 4.18 -13.53 -16.85
N ILE A 34 3.11 -13.93 -16.17
CA ILE A 34 2.05 -13.01 -15.73
C ILE A 34 2.51 -12.30 -14.46
N PRO A 35 2.65 -10.95 -14.47
CA PRO A 35 3.03 -10.21 -13.27
C PRO A 35 1.87 -10.19 -12.26
N TYR A 36 2.21 -10.30 -10.98
CA TYR A 36 1.27 -10.16 -9.88
C TYR A 36 1.94 -9.52 -8.66
N ILE A 37 1.11 -8.95 -7.79
CA ILE A 37 1.53 -8.47 -6.47
C ILE A 37 0.84 -9.26 -5.38
N ASN A 38 1.57 -9.47 -4.29
CA ASN A 38 1.02 -9.95 -3.04
C ASN A 38 0.91 -8.80 -2.05
N THR A 39 -0.19 -8.73 -1.31
CA THR A 39 -0.37 -7.78 -0.22
C THR A 39 -0.16 -8.44 1.14
N TYR A 40 0.15 -7.64 2.17
CA TYR A 40 0.33 -8.15 3.53
C TYR A 40 -0.93 -8.77 4.16
N ASP A 41 -2.10 -8.45 3.64
CA ASP A 41 -3.38 -9.06 4.05
C ASP A 41 -3.74 -10.31 3.24
N GLY A 42 -2.79 -10.86 2.46
CA GLY A 42 -2.92 -12.16 1.81
C GLY A 42 -3.67 -12.14 0.47
N ARG A 43 -3.80 -10.98 -0.18
CA ARG A 43 -4.42 -10.88 -1.51
C ARG A 43 -3.36 -10.97 -2.59
N THR A 44 -3.76 -11.57 -3.71
CA THR A 44 -2.95 -11.67 -4.93
C THR A 44 -3.68 -10.94 -6.05
N ILE A 45 -3.02 -9.95 -6.65
CA ILE A 45 -3.60 -9.12 -7.72
C ILE A 45 -2.72 -9.24 -8.96
N CYS A 46 -3.30 -9.75 -10.04
CA CYS A 46 -2.62 -9.92 -11.33
C CYS A 46 -2.66 -8.64 -12.16
N TYR A 47 -1.71 -8.50 -13.08
CA TYR A 47 -1.55 -7.33 -13.96
C TYR A 47 -1.50 -5.99 -13.18
N PRO A 48 -0.62 -5.88 -12.17
CA PRO A 48 -0.42 -4.64 -11.45
C PRO A 48 0.25 -3.58 -12.35
N ASP A 49 0.12 -2.32 -11.95
CA ASP A 49 0.88 -1.23 -12.59
C ASP A 49 2.40 -1.52 -12.51
N PRO A 50 3.17 -1.43 -13.62
CA PRO A 50 4.60 -1.69 -13.64
C PRO A 50 5.44 -0.82 -12.69
N GLN A 51 4.91 0.32 -12.24
CA GLN A 51 5.57 1.22 -11.30
C GLN A 51 5.47 0.76 -9.84
N LEU A 52 4.64 -0.25 -9.54
CA LEU A 52 4.50 -0.79 -8.20
C LEU A 52 5.75 -1.55 -7.76
N ARG A 53 6.14 -1.34 -6.51
CA ARG A 53 7.25 -2.03 -5.84
C ARG A 53 6.79 -2.50 -4.47
N ALA A 54 7.43 -3.53 -3.94
CA ALA A 54 7.04 -4.20 -2.69
C ALA A 54 6.83 -3.28 -1.48
N ILE A 55 7.47 -2.10 -1.41
CA ILE A 55 7.29 -1.18 -0.26
C ILE A 55 6.09 -0.24 -0.39
N ASN A 56 5.49 -0.15 -1.58
CA ASN A 56 4.38 0.76 -1.85
C ASN A 56 3.10 0.32 -1.15
N THR A 57 2.15 1.25 -1.03
CA THR A 57 0.81 0.99 -0.51
C THR A 57 -0.20 1.21 -1.64
N ILE A 58 -1.19 0.34 -1.77
CA ILE A 58 -2.29 0.48 -2.74
C ILE A 58 -3.58 0.90 -2.00
N LYS A 59 -4.40 1.72 -2.65
CA LYS A 59 -5.80 1.96 -2.29
C LYS A 59 -6.64 0.96 -3.06
N LEU A 60 -7.19 0.00 -2.34
CA LEU A 60 -7.99 -1.08 -2.89
C LEU A 60 -9.47 -0.78 -2.69
N ASP A 61 -10.25 -0.92 -3.75
CA ASP A 61 -11.70 -1.03 -3.68
C ASP A 61 -12.08 -2.39 -3.07
N ILE A 62 -12.80 -2.40 -1.95
CA ILE A 62 -13.13 -3.64 -1.25
C ILE A 62 -14.20 -4.43 -2.01
N GLU A 63 -15.12 -3.76 -2.69
CA GLU A 63 -16.24 -4.40 -3.39
C GLU A 63 -15.77 -5.07 -4.67
N PHE A 64 -14.99 -4.34 -5.48
CA PHE A 64 -14.51 -4.86 -6.77
C PHE A 64 -13.16 -5.57 -6.69
N ASN A 65 -12.48 -5.49 -5.54
CA ASN A 65 -11.12 -5.99 -5.35
C ASN A 65 -10.13 -5.44 -6.40
N LYS A 66 -10.30 -4.17 -6.78
CA LYS A 66 -9.50 -3.47 -7.79
C LYS A 66 -8.64 -2.39 -7.14
N ILE A 67 -7.45 -2.18 -7.72
CA ILE A 67 -6.57 -1.09 -7.30
C ILE A 67 -7.13 0.22 -7.88
N ILE A 68 -7.50 1.15 -7.02
CA ILE A 68 -7.97 2.48 -7.39
C ILE A 68 -6.76 3.39 -7.64
N ASP A 69 -5.80 3.35 -6.72
CA ASP A 69 -4.61 4.21 -6.74
C ASP A 69 -3.49 3.57 -5.91
N PHE A 70 -2.27 4.12 -5.99
CA PHE A 70 -1.14 3.68 -5.18
C PHE A 70 -0.24 4.82 -4.71
N ILE A 71 0.29 4.64 -3.50
CA ILE A 71 1.19 5.56 -2.82
C ILE A 71 2.59 4.94 -2.83
N LYS A 72 3.51 5.60 -3.56
CA LYS A 72 4.93 5.24 -3.55
C LYS A 72 5.53 5.50 -2.17
N PHE A 73 6.42 4.65 -1.70
CA PHE A 73 7.16 4.93 -0.47
C PHE A 73 8.26 5.97 -0.74
N TYR A 74 8.04 7.21 -0.33
CA TYR A 74 8.95 8.32 -0.60
C TYR A 74 9.14 9.21 0.64
N VAL A 75 10.26 9.94 0.67
CA VAL A 75 10.57 10.93 1.72
C VAL A 75 9.52 12.05 1.68
N GLY A 76 9.05 12.49 2.84
CA GLY A 76 7.97 13.46 2.95
C GLY A 76 6.57 12.84 3.10
N ASN A 77 6.42 11.52 2.87
CA ASN A 77 5.12 10.87 3.07
C ASN A 77 4.83 10.63 4.55
N VAL A 78 3.56 10.76 4.92
CA VAL A 78 3.05 10.40 6.25
C VAL A 78 2.89 8.89 6.33
N VAL A 79 3.43 8.29 7.38
CA VAL A 79 3.38 6.85 7.63
C VAL A 79 2.94 6.53 9.04
N MET A 80 2.25 5.40 9.18
CA MET A 80 1.98 4.75 10.45
C MET A 80 2.95 3.58 10.65
N LEU A 81 3.46 3.44 11.87
CA LEU A 81 4.31 2.33 12.28
C LEU A 81 3.47 1.15 12.74
N THR A 82 3.62 0.00 12.08
CA THR A 82 2.79 -1.20 12.40
C THR A 82 3.54 -2.27 13.20
N GLY A 83 4.84 -2.11 13.42
CA GLY A 83 5.65 -3.07 14.18
C GLY A 83 6.79 -2.46 14.98
N GLY A 84 7.34 -3.24 15.92
CA GLY A 84 8.41 -2.83 16.83
C GLY A 84 7.91 -2.00 18.02
N ARG A 85 8.85 -1.40 18.76
CA ARG A 85 8.59 -0.61 19.99
C ARG A 85 7.78 0.67 19.74
N ASN A 86 7.76 1.17 18.51
CA ASN A 86 7.09 2.41 18.13
C ASN A 86 5.75 2.17 17.39
N ARG A 87 5.18 0.97 17.48
CA ARG A 87 3.90 0.62 16.84
C ARG A 87 2.80 1.62 17.25
N GLY A 88 1.94 1.97 16.30
CA GLY A 88 0.81 2.88 16.50
C GLY A 88 1.13 4.36 16.29
N ARG A 89 2.41 4.73 16.23
CA ARG A 89 2.81 6.14 16.00
C ARG A 89 2.70 6.51 14.52
N VAL A 90 2.34 7.76 14.27
CA VAL A 90 2.24 8.37 12.94
C VAL A 90 3.31 9.47 12.82
N GLY A 91 3.95 9.58 11.65
CA GLY A 91 4.95 10.61 11.41
C GLY A 91 5.34 10.72 9.94
N VAL A 92 6.16 11.71 9.61
CA VAL A 92 6.66 11.96 8.25
C VAL A 92 8.01 11.27 8.06
N ILE A 93 8.22 10.59 6.92
CA ILE A 93 9.52 10.02 6.56
C ILE A 93 10.50 11.17 6.28
N LYS A 94 11.56 11.29 7.09
CA LYS A 94 12.61 12.31 6.90
C LYS A 94 13.75 11.86 6.01
N SER A 95 14.15 10.61 6.13
CA SER A 95 15.24 10.02 5.36
C SER A 95 15.01 8.51 5.20
N ARG A 96 15.70 7.93 4.22
CA ARG A 96 15.76 6.50 3.99
C ARG A 96 17.22 6.13 3.78
N GLU A 97 17.76 5.30 4.67
CA GLU A 97 19.01 4.61 4.39
C GLU A 97 18.74 3.52 3.34
N GLY A 98 19.56 3.53 2.29
CA GLY A 98 19.50 2.62 1.15
C GLY A 98 20.27 1.35 1.43
#